data_AF-A0AA39F8U7-F1
#
_entry.id   AF-A0AA39F8U7-F1
#
_cell.length_a   1.000
_cell.length_b   1.000
_cell.length_c   1.000
_cell.angle_alpha   90.00
_cell.angle_beta   90.00
_cell.angle_gamma   90.00
#
_symmetry.space_group_name_H-M   'P 1'
#
loop_
_entity.id
_entity.type
_entity.pdbx_description
1 polymer ?
#
loop_
_entity_poly.entity_id
_entity_poly.type
_entity_poly.pdbx_seq_one_letter_code
_entity_poly.pdbx_strand_id
1 'polypeptide(L)'
;MVLAELGRKITSALQSLSKATVINEEVLNSMLKEICAALLEADVNIRLVKKLRENVRAVIDFDDMAGGLNKRRMIQSAVFKELVKLIDPGVKAYQPVKGRANVIMFVGLQGSGKTTTCTKLAYHYLKKNWKACLVCADTFRAGAYDQIKQNATKARIPFYGSYTEVDPVVIAQDGVEMFKKEGYEIIIVDTSGRHKQEESLFEEMLQVSNAVKPDNIIFVMDATIGQACEAQAKAFKDRVNVGSIIITKLDGHAKGGGALSAVAATQSPCIFIGTGEHIDDLEPFKTKPFISKLLGMGDIEGLIDKVNELNLDDNEELLEKIKHGQFTLRDMYEQFQNIMKMGPFSQILGMIPGFSQDFMSKGTEQDSMARLKRLMTIMDSMNDAELDSRDGAKLFSKQPGRVTRLAQGSGVTEKEVKDLVAQYTKFAAVVKRMGGIKGLFKGGDMTKNVNQTQMAKLNQQMAKMMDPRVLHQMGGMNGLQNMMKQLQQGAAGGLGNLMGGFGGKS
;
A
#
# COMPACT_ATOMS: atom_id res chain seq x y z
N MET A 1 6.03 -1.41 -13.58
CA MET A 1 5.43 -0.09 -13.29
C MET A 1 6.48 1.00 -13.49
N VAL A 2 6.15 2.10 -14.16
CA VAL A 2 7.14 3.14 -14.52
C VAL A 2 7.57 3.97 -13.31
N LEU A 3 6.69 4.16 -12.32
CA LEU A 3 7.09 4.69 -11.01
C LEU A 3 8.17 3.83 -10.32
N ALA A 4 8.12 2.50 -10.47
CA ALA A 4 9.18 1.63 -9.94
C ALA A 4 10.49 1.76 -10.72
N GLU A 5 10.44 2.15 -11.99
CA GLU A 5 11.64 2.45 -12.77
C GLU A 5 12.26 3.80 -12.42
N LEU A 6 11.43 4.86 -12.30
CA LEU A 6 11.85 6.15 -11.76
C LEU A 6 12.49 5.98 -10.39
N GLY A 7 11.82 5.21 -9.53
CA GLY A 7 12.31 4.84 -8.23
C GLY A 7 13.67 4.17 -8.29
N ARG A 8 13.82 3.10 -9.07
CA ARG A 8 15.10 2.40 -9.28
C ARG A 8 16.21 3.33 -9.77
N LYS A 9 15.95 4.24 -10.71
CA LYS A 9 16.95 5.20 -11.20
C LYS A 9 17.39 6.16 -10.11
N ILE A 10 16.46 6.72 -9.34
CA ILE A 10 16.79 7.59 -8.21
C ILE A 10 17.51 6.82 -7.11
N THR A 11 17.05 5.62 -6.74
CA THR A 11 17.71 4.76 -5.75
C THR A 11 19.13 4.40 -6.20
N SER A 12 19.34 4.07 -7.49
CA SER A 12 20.66 3.80 -8.05
C SER A 12 21.58 5.02 -7.97
N ALA A 13 21.07 6.21 -8.28
CA ALA A 13 21.81 7.47 -8.13
C ALA A 13 22.16 7.77 -6.66
N LEU A 14 21.26 7.47 -5.71
CA LEU A 14 21.55 7.59 -4.28
C LEU A 14 22.53 6.51 -3.77
N GLN A 15 22.52 5.32 -4.37
CA GLN A 15 23.47 4.25 -4.07
C GLN A 15 24.86 4.52 -4.65
N SER A 16 25.00 5.20 -5.79
CA SER A 16 26.31 5.59 -6.32
C SER A 16 27.04 6.52 -5.34
N LEU A 17 26.31 7.42 -4.68
CA LEU A 17 26.82 8.25 -3.59
C LEU A 17 27.25 7.42 -2.36
N SER A 18 26.59 6.29 -2.09
CA SER A 18 26.99 5.39 -0.99
C SER A 18 28.31 4.67 -1.26
N LYS A 19 28.66 4.45 -2.53
CA LYS A 19 29.90 3.78 -2.97
C LYS A 19 31.10 4.73 -3.04
N ALA A 20 30.87 6.04 -3.21
CA ALA A 20 31.94 7.03 -3.30
C ALA A 20 32.62 7.28 -1.94
N THR A 21 33.94 7.08 -1.86
CA THR A 21 34.74 7.23 -0.63
C THR A 21 34.84 8.69 -0.15
N VAL A 22 34.90 9.63 -1.10
CA VAL A 22 34.91 11.08 -0.87
C VAL A 22 33.76 11.71 -1.65
N ILE A 23 32.98 12.57 -0.99
CA ILE A 23 31.85 13.27 -1.61
C ILE A 23 32.34 14.68 -1.93
N ASN A 24 32.67 14.89 -3.20
CA ASN A 24 33.03 16.21 -3.76
C ASN A 24 31.85 16.80 -4.55
N GLU A 25 32.00 18.05 -4.99
CA GLU A 25 30.95 18.75 -5.75
C GLU A 25 30.62 18.06 -7.09
N GLU A 26 31.62 17.43 -7.73
CA GLU A 26 31.44 16.69 -8.98
C GLU A 26 30.51 15.49 -8.81
N VAL A 27 30.70 14.68 -7.76
CA VAL A 27 29.86 13.53 -7.43
C VAL A 27 28.43 13.98 -7.15
N LEU A 28 28.24 15.08 -6.41
CA LEU A 28 26.92 15.65 -6.17
C LEU A 28 26.26 16.10 -7.49
N ASN A 29 26.97 16.84 -8.33
CA ASN A 29 26.44 17.33 -9.61
C ASN A 29 26.08 16.19 -10.56
N SER A 30 26.88 15.13 -10.61
CA SER A 30 26.60 13.94 -11.42
C SER A 30 25.33 13.24 -10.95
N MET A 31 25.20 13.01 -9.65
CA MET A 31 24.01 12.38 -9.06
C MET A 31 22.75 13.25 -9.24
N LEU A 32 22.83 14.57 -9.02
CA LEU A 32 21.71 15.46 -9.29
C LEU A 32 21.31 15.44 -10.77
N LYS A 33 22.27 15.33 -11.69
CA LYS A 33 22.00 15.22 -13.12
C LYS A 33 21.26 13.92 -13.46
N GLU A 34 21.65 12.80 -12.86
CA GLU A 34 20.96 11.51 -13.02
C GLU A 34 19.53 11.56 -12.47
N ILE A 35 19.33 12.12 -11.27
CA ILE A 35 17.99 12.28 -10.68
C ILE A 35 17.12 13.21 -11.55
N CYS A 36 17.68 14.34 -12.01
CA CYS A 36 16.96 15.26 -12.88
C CYS A 36 16.60 14.61 -14.22
N ALA A 37 17.51 13.85 -14.83
CA ALA A 37 17.23 13.11 -16.06
C ALA A 37 16.09 12.10 -15.85
N ALA A 38 16.11 11.34 -14.75
CA ALA A 38 15.05 10.40 -14.42
C ALA A 38 13.68 11.08 -14.22
N LEU A 39 13.64 12.24 -13.54
CA LEU A 39 12.41 13.03 -13.37
C LEU A 39 11.89 13.58 -14.70
N LEU A 40 12.78 14.06 -15.58
CA LEU A 40 12.39 14.53 -16.91
C LEU A 40 11.86 13.40 -17.79
N GLU A 41 12.49 12.22 -17.77
CA GLU A 41 12.00 11.02 -18.45
C GLU A 41 10.62 10.59 -17.93
N ALA A 42 10.35 10.84 -16.64
CA ALA A 42 9.06 10.60 -16.01
C ALA A 42 8.02 11.72 -16.28
N ASP A 43 8.29 12.63 -17.21
CA ASP A 43 7.41 13.73 -17.59
C ASP A 43 7.08 14.70 -16.45
N VAL A 44 8.04 14.92 -15.54
CA VAL A 44 7.98 16.00 -14.53
C VAL A 44 8.36 17.33 -15.16
N ASN A 45 7.66 18.40 -14.80
CA ASN A 45 7.92 19.73 -15.36
C ASN A 45 9.36 20.21 -15.17
N ILE A 46 9.98 20.67 -16.26
CA ILE A 46 11.38 21.13 -16.28
C ILE A 46 11.64 22.27 -15.28
N ARG A 47 10.66 23.14 -15.04
CA ARG A 47 10.78 24.23 -14.06
C ARG A 47 10.84 23.67 -12.64
N LEU A 48 10.05 22.64 -12.33
CA LEU A 48 10.07 21.96 -11.04
C LEU A 48 11.37 21.19 -10.83
N VAL A 49 11.85 20.48 -11.86
CA VAL A 49 13.14 19.77 -11.81
C VAL A 49 14.30 20.74 -11.59
N LYS A 50 14.31 21.89 -12.29
CA LYS A 50 15.32 22.93 -12.10
C LYS A 50 15.29 23.50 -10.67
N LYS A 51 14.10 23.82 -10.17
CA LYS A 51 13.90 24.33 -8.81
C LYS A 51 14.36 23.33 -7.75
N LEU A 52 14.06 22.03 -7.93
CA LEU A 52 14.56 20.97 -7.06
C LEU A 52 16.09 20.94 -7.03
N ARG A 53 16.73 20.98 -8.21
CA ARG A 53 18.20 20.98 -8.30
C ARG A 53 18.83 22.17 -7.57
N GLU A 54 18.27 23.36 -7.74
CA GLU A 54 18.76 24.58 -7.09
C GLU A 54 18.58 24.52 -5.57
N ASN A 55 17.41 24.09 -5.09
CA ASN A 55 17.13 23.95 -3.66
C ASN A 55 18.04 22.92 -2.99
N VAL A 56 18.24 21.75 -3.60
CA VAL A 56 19.12 20.72 -3.04
C VAL A 56 20.57 21.22 -2.98
N ARG A 57 21.05 21.93 -4.00
CA ARG A 57 22.40 22.52 -3.99
C ARG A 57 22.56 23.58 -2.90
N ALA A 58 21.55 24.40 -2.66
CA ALA A 58 21.58 25.45 -1.63
C ALA A 58 21.64 24.90 -0.19
N VAL A 59 21.15 23.69 0.05
CA VAL A 59 21.16 23.06 1.39
C VAL A 59 22.51 22.42 1.72
N ILE A 60 23.37 22.22 0.74
CA ILE A 60 24.63 21.49 0.90
C ILE A 60 25.79 22.49 0.98
N ASP A 61 26.25 22.77 2.20
CA ASP A 61 27.48 23.52 2.44
C ASP A 61 28.67 22.54 2.57
N PHE A 62 29.64 22.64 1.66
CA PHE A 62 30.78 21.73 1.64
C PHE A 62 31.83 22.05 2.71
N ASP A 63 31.84 23.28 3.24
CA ASP A 63 32.88 23.80 4.11
C ASP A 63 32.60 23.55 5.61
N ASP A 64 31.33 23.41 6.02
CA ASP A 64 30.92 23.31 7.44
C ASP A 64 30.60 21.87 7.92
N MET A 65 30.74 20.86 7.04
CA MET A 65 30.22 19.52 7.33
C MET A 65 31.29 18.52 7.82
N ALA A 66 31.28 18.23 9.11
CA ALA A 66 32.10 17.18 9.74
C ALA A 66 31.62 15.75 9.38
N GLY A 67 32.49 14.97 8.74
CA GLY A 67 32.40 13.51 8.61
C GLY A 67 31.62 12.95 7.41
N GLY A 68 32.24 12.04 6.65
CA GLY A 68 31.70 11.47 5.40
C GLY A 68 30.39 10.68 5.53
N LEU A 69 30.14 10.00 6.67
CA LEU A 69 28.89 9.25 6.90
C LEU A 69 27.68 10.18 7.12
N ASN A 70 27.87 11.31 7.81
CA ASN A 70 26.82 12.31 8.01
C ASN A 70 26.47 13.03 6.70
N LYS A 71 27.46 13.33 5.85
CA LYS A 71 27.24 13.94 4.53
C LYS A 71 26.29 13.13 3.64
N ARG A 72 26.45 11.80 3.58
CA ARG A 72 25.59 10.93 2.75
C ARG A 72 24.12 10.98 3.16
N ARG A 73 23.87 10.79 4.45
CA ARG A 73 22.51 10.76 5.01
C ARG A 73 21.84 12.13 4.89
N MET A 74 22.61 13.20 5.04
CA MET A 74 22.10 14.56 4.86
C MET A 74 21.67 14.84 3.42
N ILE A 75 22.48 14.46 2.43
CA ILE A 75 22.14 14.63 1.01
C ILE A 75 20.89 13.82 0.64
N GLN A 76 20.81 12.56 1.07
CA GLN A 76 19.62 11.72 0.88
C GLN A 76 18.38 12.36 1.53
N SER A 77 18.52 12.88 2.75
CA SER A 77 17.43 13.57 3.45
C SER A 77 17.02 14.87 2.76
N ALA A 78 17.97 15.63 2.19
CA ALA A 78 17.69 16.85 1.45
C ALA A 78 16.90 16.55 0.16
N VAL A 79 17.32 15.55 -0.62
CA VAL A 79 16.60 15.09 -1.81
C VAL A 79 15.19 14.60 -1.44
N PHE A 80 15.07 13.78 -0.39
CA PHE A 80 13.77 13.31 0.09
C PHE A 80 12.84 14.47 0.47
N LYS A 81 13.33 15.44 1.25
CA LYS A 81 12.56 16.61 1.67
C LYS A 81 12.10 17.45 0.50
N GLU A 82 12.97 17.69 -0.48
CA GLU A 82 12.60 18.46 -1.67
C GLU A 82 11.59 17.71 -2.56
N LEU A 83 11.72 16.38 -2.71
CA LEU A 83 10.71 15.57 -3.38
C LEU A 83 9.35 15.60 -2.67
N VAL A 84 9.34 15.53 -1.34
CA VAL A 84 8.10 15.68 -0.55
C VAL A 84 7.51 17.08 -0.75
N LYS A 85 8.34 18.13 -0.72
CA LYS A 85 7.91 19.53 -0.90
C LYS A 85 7.35 19.83 -2.30
N LEU A 86 7.75 19.08 -3.32
CA LEU A 86 7.14 19.19 -4.65
C LEU A 86 5.70 18.66 -4.68
N ILE A 87 5.36 17.72 -3.80
CA ILE A 87 4.06 17.03 -3.78
C ILE A 87 3.16 17.55 -2.66
N ASP A 88 3.72 18.02 -1.57
CA ASP A 88 2.96 18.50 -0.42
C ASP A 88 2.74 20.02 -0.55
N PRO A 89 1.50 20.47 -0.82
CA PRO A 89 1.20 21.90 -0.87
C PRO A 89 1.15 22.53 0.53
N GLY A 90 1.27 21.75 1.62
CA GLY A 90 1.12 22.24 2.99
C GLY A 90 -0.33 22.57 3.38
N VAL A 91 -1.28 22.25 2.51
CA VAL A 91 -2.72 22.46 2.70
C VAL A 91 -3.35 21.17 3.19
N LYS A 92 -4.15 21.24 4.27
CA LYS A 92 -4.89 20.08 4.77
C LYS A 92 -6.00 19.72 3.77
N ALA A 93 -6.11 18.42 3.48
CA ALA A 93 -7.21 17.88 2.69
C ALA A 93 -8.57 18.17 3.34
N TYR A 94 -9.59 18.37 2.50
CA TYR A 94 -10.97 18.46 2.97
C TYR A 94 -11.35 17.19 3.73
N GLN A 95 -11.96 17.37 4.90
CA GLN A 95 -12.48 16.28 5.72
C GLN A 95 -14.00 16.36 5.77
N PRO A 96 -14.73 15.35 5.27
CA PRO A 96 -16.18 15.28 5.42
C PRO A 96 -16.57 15.24 6.90
N VAL A 97 -17.71 15.86 7.22
CA VAL A 97 -18.25 15.91 8.59
C VAL A 97 -19.50 15.03 8.68
N LYS A 98 -19.57 14.19 9.70
CA LYS A 98 -20.71 13.30 9.97
C LYS A 98 -21.96 14.10 10.33
N GLY A 99 -23.13 13.57 9.99
CA GLY A 99 -24.43 14.18 10.34
C GLY A 99 -24.80 15.42 9.51
N ARG A 100 -24.01 15.80 8.51
CA ARG A 100 -24.37 16.81 7.50
C ARG A 100 -24.16 16.27 6.09
N ALA A 101 -24.85 16.87 5.12
CA ALA A 101 -24.60 16.59 3.72
C ALA A 101 -23.29 17.24 3.28
N ASN A 102 -22.36 16.44 2.77
CA ASN A 102 -21.09 16.87 2.18
C ASN A 102 -21.22 16.66 0.66
N VAL A 103 -21.30 17.75 -0.09
CA VAL A 103 -21.45 17.74 -1.54
C VAL A 103 -20.06 17.79 -2.17
N ILE A 104 -19.71 16.76 -2.95
CA ILE A 104 -18.40 16.61 -3.57
C ILE A 104 -18.58 16.58 -5.08
N MET A 105 -18.02 17.57 -5.78
CA MET A 105 -18.11 17.67 -7.23
C MET A 105 -16.82 17.19 -7.89
N PHE A 106 -16.95 16.29 -8.86
CA PHE A 106 -15.83 15.73 -9.61
C PHE A 106 -15.65 16.45 -10.93
N VAL A 107 -14.44 16.95 -11.18
CA VAL A 107 -14.08 17.66 -12.42
C VAL A 107 -12.80 17.08 -13.00
N GLY A 108 -12.57 17.31 -14.28
CA GLY A 108 -11.37 16.82 -14.95
C GLY A 108 -11.59 16.46 -16.41
N LEU A 109 -10.50 16.11 -17.09
CA LEU A 109 -10.51 15.84 -18.52
C LEU A 109 -11.37 14.64 -18.90
N GLN A 110 -11.78 14.60 -20.16
CA GLN A 110 -12.34 13.38 -20.74
C GLN A 110 -11.36 12.21 -20.61
N GLY A 111 -11.87 11.04 -20.22
CA GLY A 111 -11.05 9.84 -20.06
C GLY A 111 -10.16 9.80 -18.82
N SER A 112 -10.20 10.80 -17.93
CA SER A 112 -9.39 10.81 -16.70
C SER A 112 -9.86 9.82 -15.62
N GLY A 113 -10.98 9.14 -15.83
CA GLY A 113 -11.52 8.15 -14.89
C GLY A 113 -12.47 8.72 -13.83
N LYS A 114 -13.06 9.89 -14.04
CA LYS A 114 -14.04 10.52 -13.11
C LYS A 114 -15.15 9.57 -12.67
N THR A 115 -15.98 9.08 -13.59
CA THR A 115 -17.11 8.19 -13.31
C THR A 115 -16.74 6.95 -12.49
N THR A 116 -15.63 6.31 -12.85
CA THR A 116 -15.10 5.16 -12.11
C THR A 116 -14.67 5.58 -10.71
N THR A 117 -13.94 6.70 -10.59
CA THR A 117 -13.45 7.22 -9.31
C THR A 117 -14.59 7.68 -8.40
N CYS A 118 -15.66 8.27 -8.94
CA CYS A 118 -16.87 8.62 -8.20
C CYS A 118 -17.44 7.40 -7.49
N THR A 119 -17.59 6.28 -8.23
CA THR A 119 -18.09 5.02 -7.67
C THR A 119 -17.15 4.46 -6.60
N LYS A 120 -15.84 4.44 -6.87
CA LYS A 120 -14.83 3.98 -5.92
C LYS A 120 -14.84 4.80 -4.63
N LEU A 121 -14.93 6.13 -4.74
CA LEU A 121 -14.96 7.03 -3.58
C LEU A 121 -16.25 6.83 -2.76
N ALA A 122 -17.40 6.72 -3.43
CA ALA A 122 -18.67 6.44 -2.76
C ALA A 122 -18.62 5.09 -2.02
N TYR A 123 -18.04 4.06 -2.64
CA TYR A 123 -17.85 2.75 -2.04
C TYR A 123 -16.89 2.77 -0.84
N HIS A 124 -15.79 3.52 -0.94
CA HIS A 124 -14.85 3.75 0.16
C HIS A 124 -15.54 4.38 1.38
N TYR A 125 -16.39 5.38 1.18
CA TYR A 125 -17.16 5.98 2.27
C TYR A 125 -18.26 5.06 2.79
N LEU A 126 -18.90 4.26 1.93
CA LEU A 126 -19.87 3.25 2.35
C LEU A 126 -19.24 2.21 3.30
N LYS A 127 -18.03 1.72 2.99
CA LYS A 127 -17.24 0.85 3.87
C LYS A 127 -16.94 1.48 5.24
N LYS A 128 -16.82 2.80 5.29
CA LYS A 128 -16.62 3.58 6.53
C LYS A 128 -17.95 3.97 7.21
N ASN A 129 -19.04 3.28 6.90
CA ASN A 129 -20.38 3.50 7.44
C ASN A 129 -20.95 4.91 7.18
N TRP A 130 -20.62 5.52 6.04
CA TRP A 130 -21.29 6.74 5.57
C TRP A 130 -22.44 6.43 4.64
N LYS A 131 -23.50 7.24 4.71
CA LYS A 131 -24.56 7.23 3.69
C LYS A 131 -24.07 7.98 2.46
N ALA A 132 -23.53 7.24 1.49
CA ALA A 132 -23.00 7.79 0.25
C ALA A 132 -23.94 7.54 -0.94
N CYS A 133 -24.02 8.50 -1.85
CA CYS A 133 -24.80 8.42 -3.09
C CYS A 133 -24.08 9.09 -4.26
N LEU A 134 -24.57 8.81 -5.46
CA LEU A 134 -24.02 9.29 -6.73
C LEU A 134 -25.05 10.12 -7.50
N VAL A 135 -24.63 11.23 -8.08
CA VAL A 135 -25.44 12.06 -8.99
C VAL A 135 -24.71 12.13 -10.32
N CYS A 136 -25.33 11.62 -11.38
CA CYS A 136 -24.79 11.64 -12.74
C CYS A 136 -25.23 12.91 -13.47
N ALA A 137 -24.35 13.92 -13.51
CA ALA A 137 -24.54 15.17 -14.25
C ALA A 137 -23.71 15.20 -15.56
N ASP A 138 -23.31 14.04 -16.08
CA ASP A 138 -22.70 13.89 -17.42
C ASP A 138 -23.80 13.62 -18.44
N THR A 139 -24.39 14.69 -19.00
CA THR A 139 -25.44 14.62 -20.03
C THR A 139 -24.89 14.55 -21.46
N PHE A 140 -23.60 14.84 -21.65
CA PHE A 140 -22.99 14.94 -22.97
C PHE A 140 -22.57 13.58 -23.53
N ARG A 141 -22.02 12.71 -22.69
CA ARG A 141 -21.48 11.42 -23.14
C ARG A 141 -22.59 10.35 -23.20
N ALA A 142 -22.77 9.76 -24.38
CA ALA A 142 -23.67 8.64 -24.57
C ALA A 142 -23.33 7.48 -23.61
N GLY A 143 -24.34 6.99 -22.89
CA GLY A 143 -24.19 5.89 -21.93
C GLY A 143 -23.47 6.25 -20.62
N ALA A 144 -23.20 7.52 -20.33
CA ALA A 144 -22.61 7.94 -19.05
C ALA A 144 -23.50 7.56 -17.86
N TYR A 145 -24.81 7.82 -17.97
CA TYR A 145 -25.78 7.42 -16.96
C TYR A 145 -25.83 5.89 -16.79
N ASP A 146 -25.85 5.12 -17.88
CA ASP A 146 -25.83 3.66 -17.81
C ASP A 146 -24.54 3.13 -17.17
N GLN A 147 -23.40 3.78 -17.40
CA GLN A 147 -22.13 3.44 -16.76
C GLN A 147 -22.21 3.64 -15.24
N ILE A 148 -22.70 4.80 -14.77
CA ILE A 148 -22.92 5.03 -13.33
C ILE A 148 -23.91 4.02 -12.77
N LYS A 149 -25.05 3.81 -13.44
CA LYS A 149 -26.10 2.88 -13.01
C LYS A 149 -25.55 1.47 -12.81
N GLN A 150 -24.77 0.96 -13.76
CA GLN A 150 -24.16 -0.37 -13.64
C GLN A 150 -23.15 -0.44 -12.48
N ASN A 151 -22.29 0.56 -12.34
CA ASN A 151 -21.27 0.60 -11.30
C ASN A 151 -21.89 0.75 -9.90
N ALA A 152 -22.84 1.66 -9.76
CA ALA A 152 -23.59 1.92 -8.52
C ALA A 152 -24.41 0.69 -8.10
N THR A 153 -25.06 0.01 -9.05
CA THR A 153 -25.82 -1.24 -8.77
C THR A 153 -24.90 -2.35 -8.25
N LYS A 154 -23.74 -2.56 -8.88
CA LYS A 154 -22.74 -3.54 -8.42
C LYS A 154 -22.26 -3.23 -7.00
N ALA A 155 -22.11 -1.95 -6.69
CA ALA A 155 -21.64 -1.45 -5.40
C ALA A 155 -22.75 -1.31 -4.33
N ARG A 156 -24.02 -1.47 -4.71
CA ARG A 156 -25.21 -1.17 -3.90
C ARG A 156 -25.25 0.28 -3.40
N ILE A 157 -24.85 1.21 -4.26
CA ILE A 157 -24.82 2.64 -3.99
C ILE A 157 -26.05 3.29 -4.65
N PRO A 158 -26.86 4.07 -3.91
CA PRO A 158 -27.95 4.86 -4.48
C PRO A 158 -27.43 5.88 -5.48
N PHE A 159 -28.12 6.03 -6.61
CA PHE A 159 -27.71 6.91 -7.69
C PHE A 159 -28.90 7.70 -8.24
N TYR A 160 -28.63 8.90 -8.74
CA TYR A 160 -29.58 9.78 -9.43
C TYR A 160 -29.02 10.21 -10.78
N GLY A 161 -29.91 10.40 -11.75
CA GLY A 161 -29.61 10.93 -13.08
C GLY A 161 -30.84 10.82 -13.97
N SER A 162 -30.75 11.33 -15.19
CA SER A 162 -31.87 11.38 -16.13
C SER A 162 -31.45 10.91 -17.51
N TYR A 163 -32.37 10.22 -18.20
CA TYR A 163 -32.24 9.90 -19.63
C TYR A 163 -32.79 11.01 -20.53
N THR A 164 -33.66 11.87 -20.01
CA THR A 164 -34.45 12.83 -20.79
C THR A 164 -34.02 14.27 -20.56
N GLU A 165 -33.50 14.57 -19.37
CA GLU A 165 -33.01 15.91 -19.06
C GLU A 165 -31.63 16.09 -19.67
N VAL A 166 -31.45 17.22 -20.35
CA VAL A 166 -30.23 17.57 -21.07
C VAL A 166 -29.38 18.57 -20.29
N ASP A 167 -30.00 19.35 -19.40
CA ASP A 167 -29.30 20.34 -18.58
C ASP A 167 -28.65 19.70 -17.35
N PRO A 168 -27.30 19.66 -17.25
CA PRO A 168 -26.62 19.08 -16.11
C PRO A 168 -26.82 19.89 -14.82
N VAL A 169 -27.15 21.18 -14.90
CA VAL A 169 -27.41 22.03 -13.73
C VAL A 169 -28.67 21.56 -13.01
N VAL A 170 -29.75 21.32 -13.77
CA VAL A 170 -31.03 20.82 -13.24
C VAL A 170 -30.83 19.45 -12.60
N ILE A 171 -30.17 18.51 -13.31
CA ILE A 171 -29.92 17.16 -12.80
C ILE A 171 -29.09 17.19 -11.52
N ALA A 172 -28.03 18.01 -11.49
CA ALA A 172 -27.15 18.11 -10.33
C ALA A 172 -27.89 18.70 -9.13
N GLN A 173 -28.69 19.75 -9.34
CA GLN A 173 -29.46 20.40 -8.28
C GLN A 173 -30.52 19.45 -7.71
N ASP A 174 -31.35 18.85 -8.56
CA ASP A 174 -32.43 17.96 -8.14
C ASP A 174 -31.89 16.72 -7.41
N GLY A 175 -30.81 16.12 -7.92
CA GLY A 175 -30.18 14.96 -7.30
C GLY A 175 -29.59 15.29 -5.92
N VAL A 176 -28.91 16.43 -5.80
CA VAL A 176 -28.36 16.89 -4.51
C VAL A 176 -29.48 17.21 -3.53
N GLU A 177 -30.55 17.86 -3.95
CA GLU A 177 -31.70 18.18 -3.09
C GLU A 177 -32.45 16.92 -2.63
N MET A 178 -32.68 15.96 -3.53
CA MET A 178 -33.29 14.67 -3.19
C MET A 178 -32.48 13.95 -2.11
N PHE A 179 -31.18 13.77 -2.31
CA PHE A 179 -30.35 13.05 -1.35
C PHE A 179 -30.12 13.81 -0.04
N LYS A 180 -30.14 15.15 -0.06
CA LYS A 180 -30.18 15.96 1.16
C LYS A 180 -31.45 15.69 1.98
N LYS A 181 -32.62 15.63 1.32
CA LYS A 181 -33.90 15.33 1.98
C LYS A 181 -33.96 13.92 2.55
N GLU A 182 -33.34 12.95 1.88
CA GLU A 182 -33.23 11.56 2.34
C GLU A 182 -32.15 11.34 3.42
N GLY A 183 -31.40 12.38 3.78
CA GLY A 183 -30.40 12.33 4.85
C GLY A 183 -29.11 11.60 4.48
N TYR A 184 -28.68 11.68 3.21
CA TYR A 184 -27.36 11.22 2.80
C TYR A 184 -26.27 12.20 3.24
N GLU A 185 -25.13 11.65 3.63
CA GLU A 185 -24.02 12.41 4.19
C GLU A 185 -22.95 12.72 3.15
N ILE A 186 -22.74 11.84 2.16
CA ILE A 186 -21.75 12.00 1.09
C ILE A 186 -22.47 11.98 -0.25
N ILE A 187 -22.55 13.14 -0.90
CA ILE A 187 -23.23 13.30 -2.19
C ILE A 187 -22.17 13.59 -3.23
N ILE A 188 -21.90 12.63 -4.12
CA ILE A 188 -20.86 12.75 -5.14
C ILE A 188 -21.50 13.07 -6.49
N VAL A 189 -21.13 14.22 -7.07
CA VAL A 189 -21.62 14.68 -8.37
C VAL A 189 -20.56 14.39 -9.43
N ASP A 190 -20.86 13.48 -10.37
CA ASP A 190 -20.03 13.18 -11.54
C ASP A 190 -20.42 14.12 -12.68
N THR A 191 -19.48 14.97 -13.12
CA THR A 191 -19.71 15.84 -14.28
C THR A 191 -19.08 15.27 -15.54
N SER A 192 -19.51 15.79 -16.70
CA SER A 192 -18.87 15.54 -17.98
C SER A 192 -17.36 15.83 -17.97
N GLY A 193 -16.61 15.13 -18.83
CA GLY A 193 -15.19 15.39 -19.03
C GLY A 193 -14.96 16.57 -19.96
N ARG A 194 -14.09 17.50 -19.56
CA ARG A 194 -13.96 18.82 -20.22
C ARG A 194 -12.56 18.99 -20.81
N HIS A 195 -12.45 19.44 -22.06
CA HIS A 195 -11.17 19.81 -22.67
C HIS A 195 -10.89 21.32 -22.46
N LYS A 196 -9.62 21.70 -22.34
CA LYS A 196 -9.22 23.10 -22.02
C LYS A 196 -9.69 24.14 -23.05
N GLN A 197 -9.96 23.70 -24.28
CA GLN A 197 -10.25 24.58 -25.42
C GLN A 197 -11.73 25.00 -25.54
N GLU A 198 -12.61 24.52 -24.66
CA GLU A 198 -14.04 24.78 -24.74
C GLU A 198 -14.50 25.70 -23.59
N GLU A 199 -14.49 27.01 -23.83
CA GLU A 199 -14.93 28.01 -22.83
C GLU A 199 -16.39 27.82 -22.41
N SER A 200 -17.26 27.44 -23.35
CA SER A 200 -18.67 27.14 -23.09
C SER A 200 -18.85 26.04 -22.04
N LEU A 201 -18.01 25.00 -22.09
CA LEU A 201 -18.04 23.94 -21.10
C LEU A 201 -17.45 24.37 -19.75
N PHE A 202 -16.48 25.29 -19.69
CA PHE A 202 -16.06 25.80 -18.38
C PHE A 202 -17.17 26.61 -17.70
N GLU A 203 -17.97 27.34 -18.48
CA GLU A 203 -19.10 28.10 -17.97
C GLU A 203 -20.19 27.18 -17.40
N GLU A 204 -20.54 26.11 -18.11
CA GLU A 204 -21.49 25.11 -17.61
C GLU A 204 -21.00 24.46 -16.31
N MET A 205 -19.70 24.15 -16.19
CA MET A 205 -19.13 23.63 -14.94
C MET A 205 -19.29 24.60 -13.78
N LEU A 206 -19.07 25.89 -14.04
CA LEU A 206 -19.22 26.95 -13.07
C LEU A 206 -20.69 27.10 -12.65
N GLN A 207 -21.63 27.01 -13.59
CA GLN A 207 -23.06 27.02 -13.32
C GLN A 207 -23.48 25.85 -12.42
N VAL A 208 -23.04 24.61 -12.74
CA VAL A 208 -23.28 23.44 -11.90
C VAL A 208 -22.70 23.65 -10.49
N SER A 209 -21.46 24.12 -10.38
CA SER A 209 -20.82 24.41 -9.09
C SER A 209 -21.58 25.46 -8.29
N ASN A 210 -22.09 26.51 -8.93
CA ASN A 210 -22.85 27.58 -8.28
C ASN A 210 -24.23 27.11 -7.81
N ALA A 211 -24.87 26.20 -8.55
CA ALA A 211 -26.16 25.63 -8.20
C ALA A 211 -26.04 24.67 -7.00
N VAL A 212 -25.10 23.72 -7.04
CA VAL A 212 -24.98 22.69 -6.00
C VAL A 212 -24.17 23.12 -4.78
N LYS A 213 -23.34 24.16 -4.92
CA LYS A 213 -22.44 24.71 -3.89
C LYS A 213 -21.62 23.61 -3.20
N PRO A 214 -20.68 22.96 -3.93
CA PRO A 214 -19.93 21.83 -3.40
C PRO A 214 -19.01 22.24 -2.25
N ASP A 215 -18.94 21.42 -1.19
CA ASP A 215 -17.99 21.59 -0.09
C ASP A 215 -16.55 21.28 -0.52
N ASN A 216 -16.40 20.37 -1.48
CA ASN A 216 -15.12 20.04 -2.09
C ASN A 216 -15.25 19.78 -3.58
N ILE A 217 -14.34 20.36 -4.37
CA ILE A 217 -14.20 20.07 -5.80
C ILE A 217 -12.94 19.23 -5.98
N ILE A 218 -13.12 18.02 -6.50
CA ILE A 218 -12.04 17.08 -6.75
C ILE A 218 -11.67 17.12 -8.23
N PHE A 219 -10.43 17.51 -8.52
CA PHE A 219 -9.86 17.38 -9.86
C PHE A 219 -9.27 15.98 -10.04
N VAL A 220 -9.88 15.19 -10.93
CA VAL A 220 -9.43 13.85 -11.29
C VAL A 220 -8.53 13.92 -12.52
N MET A 221 -7.31 13.45 -12.35
CA MET A 221 -6.30 13.45 -13.39
C MET A 221 -5.79 12.05 -13.68
N ASP A 222 -5.45 11.82 -14.96
CA ASP A 222 -4.80 10.60 -15.42
C ASP A 222 -3.28 10.74 -15.27
N ALA A 223 -2.63 9.74 -14.69
CA ALA A 223 -1.19 9.72 -14.51
C ALA A 223 -0.38 9.70 -15.83
N THR A 224 -1.02 9.45 -16.97
CA THR A 224 -0.39 9.40 -18.31
C THR A 224 -0.29 10.77 -19.02
N ILE A 225 -0.99 11.80 -18.54
CA ILE A 225 -1.08 13.13 -19.21
C ILE A 225 0.29 13.82 -19.39
N GLY A 226 1.26 13.50 -18.54
CA GLY A 226 2.61 14.07 -18.60
C GLY A 226 2.64 15.59 -18.41
N GLN A 227 3.40 16.30 -19.24
CA GLN A 227 3.69 17.74 -19.10
C GLN A 227 2.47 18.65 -19.26
N ALA A 228 1.48 18.26 -20.07
CA ALA A 228 0.28 19.07 -20.31
C ALA A 228 -0.58 19.24 -19.04
N CYS A 229 -0.31 18.44 -18.01
CA CYS A 229 -1.06 18.41 -16.77
C CYS A 229 -1.03 19.75 -16.03
N GLU A 230 0.11 20.44 -15.99
CA GLU A 230 0.24 21.74 -15.30
C GLU A 230 -0.75 22.78 -15.87
N ALA A 231 -0.76 22.91 -17.19
CA ALA A 231 -1.59 23.90 -17.88
C ALA A 231 -3.09 23.60 -17.79
N GLN A 232 -3.47 22.33 -17.65
CA GLN A 232 -4.84 21.88 -17.48
C GLN A 232 -5.29 22.07 -16.03
N ALA A 233 -4.51 21.58 -15.08
CA ALA A 233 -4.76 21.72 -13.65
C ALA A 233 -4.93 23.20 -13.25
N LYS A 234 -4.07 24.08 -13.80
CA LYS A 234 -4.20 25.53 -13.63
C LYS A 234 -5.50 26.08 -14.22
N ALA A 235 -5.88 25.69 -15.43
CA ALA A 235 -7.12 26.15 -16.05
C ALA A 235 -8.38 25.76 -15.26
N PHE A 236 -8.40 24.56 -14.67
CA PHE A 236 -9.47 24.17 -13.76
C PHE A 236 -9.44 24.98 -12.48
N LYS A 237 -8.27 25.18 -11.86
CA LYS A 237 -8.13 25.96 -10.63
C LYS A 237 -8.53 27.43 -10.79
N ASP A 238 -8.24 28.03 -11.95
CA ASP A 238 -8.56 29.43 -12.25
C ASP A 238 -10.08 29.64 -12.46
N ARG A 239 -10.81 28.59 -12.85
CA ARG A 239 -12.26 28.66 -13.15
C ARG A 239 -13.13 28.14 -12.02
N VAL A 240 -12.71 27.09 -11.32
CA VAL A 240 -13.41 26.48 -10.18
C VAL A 240 -12.45 26.26 -9.03
N ASN A 241 -12.95 26.40 -7.80
CA ASN A 241 -12.11 26.25 -6.61
C ASN A 241 -11.82 24.77 -6.30
N VAL A 242 -10.89 24.19 -7.04
CA VAL A 242 -10.41 22.81 -6.82
C VAL A 242 -9.80 22.70 -5.43
N GLY A 243 -10.40 21.89 -4.56
CA GLY A 243 -9.96 21.68 -3.18
C GLY A 243 -9.12 20.41 -3.00
N SER A 244 -9.18 19.45 -3.92
CA SER A 244 -8.40 18.21 -3.81
C SER A 244 -8.10 17.59 -5.19
N ILE A 245 -7.08 16.73 -5.25
CA ILE A 245 -6.70 15.99 -6.45
C ILE A 245 -6.82 14.48 -6.22
N ILE A 246 -7.33 13.75 -7.22
CA ILE A 246 -7.19 12.29 -7.30
C ILE A 246 -6.42 11.93 -8.57
N ILE A 247 -5.42 11.05 -8.44
CA ILE A 247 -4.61 10.56 -9.54
C ILE A 247 -5.06 9.16 -9.89
N THR A 248 -5.45 8.91 -11.14
CA THR A 248 -5.93 7.60 -11.60
C THR A 248 -4.88 6.91 -12.49
N LYS A 249 -5.13 5.62 -12.77
CA LYS A 249 -4.33 4.78 -13.68
C LYS A 249 -2.85 4.65 -13.28
N LEU A 250 -2.57 4.59 -11.97
CA LEU A 250 -1.19 4.37 -11.48
C LEU A 250 -0.72 2.91 -11.63
N ASP A 251 -1.63 1.99 -11.91
CA ASP A 251 -1.38 0.59 -12.26
C ASP A 251 -0.75 0.40 -13.65
N GLY A 252 -0.98 1.35 -14.56
CA GLY A 252 -0.48 1.29 -15.92
C GLY A 252 1.01 1.61 -16.08
N HIS A 253 1.40 1.84 -17.34
CA HIS A 253 2.73 2.35 -17.69
C HIS A 253 2.87 3.87 -17.47
N ALA A 254 2.05 4.44 -16.59
CA ALA A 254 2.04 5.86 -16.32
C ALA A 254 3.31 6.26 -15.57
N LYS A 255 3.98 7.30 -16.09
CA LYS A 255 5.20 7.85 -15.50
C LYS A 255 4.97 8.66 -14.23
N GLY A 256 3.74 9.12 -13.99
CA GLY A 256 3.33 9.78 -12.75
C GLY A 256 3.87 11.20 -12.55
N GLY A 257 4.78 11.71 -13.37
CA GLY A 257 5.33 13.06 -13.23
C GLY A 257 4.33 14.20 -13.47
N GLY A 258 3.26 13.92 -14.22
CA GLY A 258 2.14 14.84 -14.37
C GLY A 258 1.46 15.16 -13.04
N ALA A 259 1.40 14.20 -12.11
CA ALA A 259 0.78 14.40 -10.81
C ALA A 259 1.52 15.43 -9.95
N LEU A 260 2.85 15.39 -9.96
CA LEU A 260 3.68 16.40 -9.29
C LEU A 260 3.37 17.80 -9.83
N SER A 261 3.20 17.89 -11.14
CA SER A 261 2.93 19.14 -11.84
C SER A 261 1.52 19.68 -11.54
N ALA A 262 0.53 18.80 -11.38
CA ALA A 262 -0.84 19.20 -11.00
C ALA A 262 -0.92 19.75 -9.58
N VAL A 263 -0.25 19.11 -8.62
CA VAL A 263 -0.25 19.58 -7.24
C VAL A 263 0.46 20.93 -7.14
N ALA A 264 1.60 21.08 -7.82
CA ALA A 264 2.31 22.36 -7.90
C ALA A 264 1.46 23.47 -8.55
N ALA A 265 0.65 23.14 -9.57
CA ALA A 265 -0.20 24.12 -10.26
C ALA A 265 -1.44 24.54 -9.45
N THR A 266 -2.12 23.58 -8.82
CA THR A 266 -3.37 23.83 -8.09
C THR A 266 -3.18 24.27 -6.65
N GLN A 267 -2.03 23.95 -6.04
CA GLN A 267 -1.79 24.05 -4.60
C GLN A 267 -2.82 23.26 -3.77
N SER A 268 -3.44 22.24 -4.37
CA SER A 268 -4.45 21.40 -3.72
C SER A 268 -3.86 20.04 -3.38
N PRO A 269 -4.16 19.49 -2.18
CA PRO A 269 -3.59 18.22 -1.76
C PRO A 269 -4.15 17.06 -2.58
N CYS A 270 -3.29 16.10 -2.90
CA CYS A 270 -3.74 14.81 -3.43
C CYS A 270 -4.29 13.96 -2.27
N ILE A 271 -5.50 13.42 -2.43
CA ILE A 271 -6.22 12.70 -1.37
C ILE A 271 -6.32 11.20 -1.60
N PHE A 272 -6.37 10.76 -2.86
CA PHE A 272 -6.45 9.35 -3.24
C PHE A 272 -5.69 9.08 -4.53
N ILE A 273 -5.32 7.82 -4.70
CA ILE A 273 -4.77 7.26 -5.92
C ILE A 273 -5.57 6.05 -6.38
N GLY A 274 -5.86 5.98 -7.68
CA GLY A 274 -6.48 4.83 -8.33
C GLY A 274 -5.41 3.87 -8.85
N THR A 275 -5.41 2.65 -8.34
CA THR A 275 -4.39 1.61 -8.57
C THR A 275 -4.92 0.41 -9.37
N GLY A 276 -6.01 0.60 -10.12
CA GLY A 276 -6.63 -0.45 -10.93
C GLY A 276 -8.04 -0.06 -11.38
N GLU A 277 -8.76 -1.02 -11.96
CA GLU A 277 -10.13 -0.83 -12.47
C GLU A 277 -11.20 -1.32 -11.49
N HIS A 278 -10.87 -2.23 -10.56
CA HIS A 278 -11.84 -2.75 -9.61
C HIS A 278 -12.28 -1.67 -8.62
N ILE A 279 -13.47 -1.86 -8.04
CA ILE A 279 -14.08 -0.88 -7.14
C ILE A 279 -13.27 -0.64 -5.86
N ASP A 280 -12.50 -1.64 -5.46
CA ASP A 280 -11.61 -1.63 -4.30
C ASP A 280 -10.25 -0.97 -4.59
N ASP A 281 -9.90 -0.74 -5.85
CA ASP A 281 -8.59 -0.22 -6.25
C ASP A 281 -8.54 1.32 -6.13
N LEU A 282 -8.79 1.83 -4.92
CA LEU A 282 -8.67 3.22 -4.53
C LEU A 282 -7.98 3.30 -3.18
N GLU A 283 -6.77 3.87 -3.14
CA GLU A 283 -5.96 3.95 -1.93
C GLU A 283 -5.83 5.41 -1.45
N PRO A 284 -5.87 5.67 -0.14
CA PRO A 284 -5.57 6.99 0.40
C PRO A 284 -4.16 7.44 0.02
N PHE A 285 -4.01 8.69 -0.42
CA PHE A 285 -2.71 9.22 -0.76
C PHE A 285 -2.04 9.85 0.46
N LYS A 286 -0.81 9.41 0.76
CA LYS A 286 0.07 10.03 1.75
C LYS A 286 1.41 10.33 1.10
N THR A 287 1.82 11.59 1.11
CA THR A 287 3.02 12.06 0.39
C THR A 287 4.30 11.35 0.84
N LYS A 288 4.54 11.23 2.16
CA LYS A 288 5.76 10.61 2.70
C LYS A 288 5.86 9.12 2.35
N PRO A 289 4.84 8.27 2.64
CA PRO A 289 4.75 6.89 2.15
C PRO A 289 5.00 6.76 0.65
N PHE A 290 4.36 7.60 -0.16
CA PHE A 290 4.48 7.55 -1.60
C PHE A 290 5.92 7.80 -2.08
N ILE A 291 6.58 8.84 -1.56
CA ILE A 291 7.98 9.14 -1.88
C ILE A 291 8.93 8.06 -1.31
N SER A 292 8.66 7.55 -0.12
CA SER A 292 9.47 6.47 0.49
C SER A 292 9.42 5.18 -0.34
N LYS A 293 8.22 4.81 -0.80
CA LYS A 293 7.99 3.70 -1.74
C LYS A 293 8.69 3.95 -3.07
N LEU A 294 8.59 5.18 -3.61
CA LEU A 294 9.30 5.57 -4.83
C LEU A 294 10.82 5.39 -4.68
N LEU A 295 11.40 5.79 -3.56
CA LEU A 295 12.85 5.71 -3.33
C LEU A 295 13.34 4.31 -2.90
N GLY A 296 12.45 3.32 -2.82
CA GLY A 296 12.79 1.96 -2.39
C GLY A 296 13.15 1.86 -0.90
N MET A 297 12.78 2.86 -0.09
CA MET A 297 13.01 2.87 1.36
C MET A 297 11.93 2.08 2.13
N GLY A 298 10.88 1.61 1.44
CA GLY A 298 9.73 0.88 2.00
C GLY A 298 8.64 1.82 2.51
N ASP A 299 7.50 1.25 2.89
CA ASP A 299 6.33 1.97 3.41
C ASP A 299 5.85 1.33 4.72
N ILE A 300 6.54 1.66 5.81
CA ILE A 300 6.23 1.14 7.14
C ILE A 300 4.88 1.69 7.64
N GLU A 301 4.58 2.96 7.37
CA GLU A 301 3.33 3.59 7.82
C GLU A 301 2.10 3.00 7.12
N GLY A 302 2.15 2.82 5.80
CA GLY A 302 1.05 2.20 5.04
C GLY A 302 0.85 0.73 5.39
N LEU A 303 1.94 0.00 5.72
CA LEU A 303 1.84 -1.37 6.21
C LEU A 303 1.07 -1.43 7.54
N ILE A 304 1.36 -0.51 8.46
CA ILE A 304 0.66 -0.41 9.75
C ILE A 304 -0.82 -0.09 9.53
N ASP A 305 -1.16 0.86 8.65
CA ASP A 305 -2.55 1.19 8.35
C ASP A 305 -3.32 0.00 7.77
N LYS A 306 -2.73 -0.74 6.83
CA LYS A 306 -3.37 -1.91 6.21
C LYS A 306 -3.53 -3.05 7.21
N VAL A 307 -2.56 -3.24 8.11
CA VAL A 307 -2.65 -4.18 9.24
C VAL A 307 -3.77 -3.78 10.22
N ASN A 308 -3.93 -2.49 10.51
CA ASN A 308 -4.98 -1.97 11.38
C ASN A 308 -6.38 -2.09 10.74
N GLU A 309 -6.52 -1.79 9.44
CA GLU A 309 -7.79 -1.98 8.71
C GLU A 309 -8.24 -3.44 8.69
N LEU A 310 -7.30 -4.37 8.82
CA LEU A 310 -7.56 -5.81 8.80
C LEU A 310 -7.99 -6.38 10.15
N ASN A 311 -8.05 -5.59 11.24
CA ASN A 311 -8.44 -6.04 12.59
C ASN A 311 -7.91 -7.45 12.90
N LEU A 312 -6.59 -7.62 12.84
CA LEU A 312 -5.92 -8.91 13.06
C LEU A 312 -6.07 -9.49 14.48
N ASP A 313 -6.87 -8.85 15.33
CA ASP A 313 -7.21 -9.26 16.70
C ASP A 313 -8.12 -10.50 16.76
N ASP A 314 -8.75 -10.91 15.65
CA ASP A 314 -9.62 -12.12 15.61
C ASP A 314 -8.87 -13.46 15.56
N ASN A 315 -7.54 -13.47 15.68
CA ASN A 315 -6.73 -14.71 15.58
C ASN A 315 -6.30 -15.30 16.93
N GLU A 316 -7.01 -15.06 18.03
CA GLU A 316 -6.73 -15.76 19.29
C GLU A 316 -6.90 -17.28 19.16
N GLU A 317 -7.94 -17.74 18.45
CA GLU A 317 -8.17 -19.17 18.21
C GLU A 317 -7.07 -19.81 17.34
N LEU A 318 -6.59 -19.09 16.32
CA LEU A 318 -5.49 -19.54 15.48
C LEU A 318 -4.17 -19.59 16.25
N LEU A 319 -3.93 -18.60 17.12
CA LEU A 319 -2.78 -18.60 18.02
C LEU A 319 -2.87 -19.76 19.04
N GLU A 320 -4.04 -20.07 19.57
CA GLU A 320 -4.30 -21.24 20.43
C GLU A 320 -4.08 -22.58 19.69
N LYS A 321 -4.62 -22.74 18.47
CA LYS A 321 -4.44 -23.94 17.65
C LYS A 321 -2.98 -24.18 17.26
N ILE A 322 -2.26 -23.10 16.90
CA ILE A 322 -0.82 -23.13 16.61
C ILE A 322 0.00 -23.46 17.87
N LYS A 323 -0.37 -22.94 19.05
CA LYS A 323 0.27 -23.33 20.34
C LYS A 323 0.13 -24.82 20.61
N HIS A 324 -1.02 -25.42 20.28
CA HIS A 324 -1.27 -26.84 20.43
C HIS A 324 -0.68 -27.71 19.29
N GLY A 325 -0.04 -27.10 18.29
CA GLY A 325 0.58 -27.81 17.17
C GLY A 325 -0.42 -28.57 16.28
N GLN A 326 -1.70 -28.16 16.30
CA GLN A 326 -2.77 -28.75 15.50
C GLN A 326 -3.00 -27.84 14.30
N PHE A 327 -2.70 -28.34 13.11
CA PHE A 327 -2.89 -27.62 11.84
C PHE A 327 -3.67 -28.50 10.87
N THR A 328 -4.92 -28.15 10.62
CA THR A 328 -5.84 -28.91 9.75
C THR A 328 -5.88 -28.34 8.34
N LEU A 329 -6.53 -29.04 7.41
CA LEU A 329 -6.76 -28.53 6.06
C LEU A 329 -7.76 -27.37 6.06
N ARG A 330 -8.70 -27.35 7.02
CA ARG A 330 -9.60 -26.20 7.25
C ARG A 330 -8.83 -24.96 7.65
N ASP A 331 -7.87 -25.08 8.58
CA ASP A 331 -7.05 -23.93 8.97
C ASP A 331 -6.24 -23.41 7.78
N MET A 332 -5.74 -24.31 6.91
CA MET A 332 -5.06 -23.93 5.65
C MET A 332 -6.02 -23.20 4.69
N TYR A 333 -7.27 -23.64 4.58
CA TYR A 333 -8.31 -23.01 3.78
C TYR A 333 -8.60 -21.59 4.27
N GLU A 334 -8.80 -21.41 5.57
CA GLU A 334 -9.01 -20.10 6.20
C GLU A 334 -7.82 -19.16 5.95
N GLN A 335 -6.59 -19.68 6.04
CA GLN A 335 -5.40 -18.88 5.71
C GLN A 335 -5.37 -18.49 4.23
N PHE A 336 -5.70 -19.39 3.29
CA PHE A 336 -5.78 -19.02 1.87
C PHE A 336 -6.87 -17.99 1.62
N GLN A 337 -8.01 -18.10 2.29
CA GLN A 337 -9.09 -17.13 2.19
C GLN A 337 -8.66 -15.76 2.74
N ASN A 338 -7.94 -15.72 3.86
CA ASN A 338 -7.39 -14.50 4.43
C ASN A 338 -6.34 -13.87 3.50
N ILE A 339 -5.45 -14.69 2.91
CA ILE A 339 -4.48 -14.22 1.91
C ILE A 339 -5.20 -13.66 0.67
N MET A 340 -6.26 -14.31 0.20
CA MET A 340 -7.06 -13.80 -0.92
C MET A 340 -7.79 -12.50 -0.57
N LYS A 341 -8.27 -12.35 0.67
CA LYS A 341 -8.87 -11.09 1.17
C LYS A 341 -7.84 -9.97 1.31
N MET A 342 -6.59 -10.29 1.66
CA MET A 342 -5.49 -9.33 1.80
C MET A 342 -5.01 -8.75 0.46
N GLY A 343 -5.44 -9.32 -0.68
CA GLY A 343 -4.99 -8.92 -2.00
C GLY A 343 -3.60 -9.46 -2.34
N PRO A 344 -2.98 -9.02 -3.45
CA PRO A 344 -1.70 -9.54 -3.90
C PRO A 344 -0.59 -9.35 -2.85
N PHE A 345 -0.03 -10.46 -2.35
CA PHE A 345 1.05 -10.48 -1.35
C PHE A 345 2.29 -9.68 -1.80
N SER A 346 2.46 -9.51 -3.11
CA SER A 346 3.50 -8.68 -3.70
C SER A 346 3.40 -7.21 -3.30
N GLN A 347 2.19 -6.68 -3.12
CA GLN A 347 2.00 -5.29 -2.68
C GLN A 347 2.48 -5.11 -1.25
N ILE A 348 2.17 -6.06 -0.36
CA ILE A 348 2.60 -6.04 1.05
C ILE A 348 4.12 -6.24 1.16
N LEU A 349 4.68 -7.21 0.43
CA LEU A 349 6.13 -7.44 0.41
C LEU A 349 6.90 -6.24 -0.17
N GLY A 350 6.34 -5.55 -1.16
CA GLY A 350 6.89 -4.31 -1.71
C GLY A 350 6.88 -3.13 -0.74
N MET A 351 6.17 -3.22 0.39
CA MET A 351 6.18 -2.21 1.45
C MET A 351 7.28 -2.47 2.50
N ILE A 352 7.91 -3.65 2.50
CA ILE A 352 8.95 -4.01 3.48
C ILE A 352 10.33 -3.49 3.01
N PRO A 353 11.02 -2.64 3.81
CA PRO A 353 12.35 -2.16 3.47
C PRO A 353 13.36 -3.30 3.26
N GLY A 354 14.16 -3.23 2.19
CA GLY A 354 15.25 -4.19 1.94
C GLY A 354 14.83 -5.53 1.30
N PHE A 355 13.53 -5.76 1.09
CA PHE A 355 13.04 -6.91 0.35
C PHE A 355 12.89 -6.55 -1.14
N SER A 356 13.86 -6.92 -1.97
CA SER A 356 13.87 -6.60 -3.40
C SER A 356 12.82 -7.41 -4.19
N GLN A 357 12.14 -6.76 -5.13
CA GLN A 357 11.28 -7.39 -6.15
C GLN A 357 11.96 -8.57 -6.90
N ASP A 358 13.29 -8.58 -6.96
CA ASP A 358 14.09 -9.61 -7.63
C ASP A 358 14.01 -11.00 -6.98
N PHE A 359 13.55 -11.12 -5.73
CA PHE A 359 13.37 -12.41 -5.07
C PHE A 359 12.02 -13.08 -5.41
N MET A 360 11.14 -12.40 -6.15
CA MET A 360 9.91 -13.00 -6.65
C MET A 360 10.22 -13.83 -7.89
N SER A 361 9.90 -15.13 -7.83
CA SER A 361 9.88 -16.01 -9.00
C SER A 361 9.10 -15.35 -10.16
N LYS A 362 9.55 -15.56 -11.40
CA LYS A 362 9.00 -15.03 -12.68
C LYS A 362 7.54 -15.41 -13.00
N GLY A 363 6.64 -15.51 -12.03
CA GLY A 363 5.21 -15.70 -12.23
C GLY A 363 4.47 -14.37 -12.13
N THR A 364 3.41 -14.19 -12.91
CA THR A 364 2.57 -12.99 -12.78
C THR A 364 1.77 -13.05 -11.47
N GLU A 365 1.44 -11.88 -10.90
CA GLU A 365 0.72 -11.76 -9.63
C GLU A 365 -0.67 -12.43 -9.70
N GLN A 366 -1.29 -12.37 -10.88
CA GLN A 366 -2.58 -12.98 -11.19
C GLN A 366 -2.50 -14.52 -11.22
N ASP A 367 -1.40 -15.09 -11.69
CA ASP A 367 -1.19 -16.54 -11.69
C ASP A 367 -1.12 -17.11 -10.28
N SER A 368 -0.50 -16.37 -9.34
CA SER A 368 -0.39 -16.79 -7.94
C SER A 368 -1.76 -16.86 -7.26
N MET A 369 -2.62 -15.86 -7.50
CA MET A 369 -4.00 -15.85 -6.99
C MET A 369 -4.89 -16.90 -7.66
N ALA A 370 -4.76 -17.08 -8.97
CA ALA A 370 -5.47 -18.14 -9.69
C ALA A 370 -5.08 -19.53 -9.17
N ARG A 371 -3.81 -19.73 -8.80
CA ARG A 371 -3.32 -20.98 -8.22
C ARG A 371 -3.89 -21.23 -6.82
N LEU A 372 -3.93 -20.21 -5.97
CA LEU A 372 -4.59 -20.32 -4.65
C LEU A 372 -6.08 -20.64 -4.78
N LYS A 373 -6.78 -19.97 -5.71
CA LYS A 373 -8.19 -20.25 -5.99
C LYS A 373 -8.41 -21.69 -6.46
N ARG A 374 -7.53 -22.22 -7.31
CA ARG A 374 -7.57 -23.64 -7.72
C ARG A 374 -7.38 -24.60 -6.54
N LEU A 375 -6.47 -24.30 -5.61
CA LEU A 375 -6.30 -25.11 -4.40
C LEU A 375 -7.55 -25.07 -3.52
N MET A 376 -8.20 -23.90 -3.41
CA MET A 376 -9.47 -23.75 -2.67
C MET A 376 -10.59 -24.57 -3.31
N THR A 377 -10.74 -24.56 -4.64
CA THR A 377 -11.77 -25.38 -5.30
C THR A 377 -11.57 -26.88 -5.10
N ILE A 378 -10.33 -27.35 -4.94
CA ILE A 378 -10.04 -28.75 -4.57
C ILE A 378 -10.48 -29.03 -3.13
N MET A 379 -10.23 -28.09 -2.21
CA MET A 379 -10.66 -28.19 -0.81
C MET A 379 -12.18 -28.08 -0.65
N ASP A 380 -12.87 -27.29 -1.50
CA ASP A 380 -14.34 -27.21 -1.53
C ASP A 380 -14.98 -28.56 -1.92
N SER A 381 -14.23 -29.45 -2.59
CA SER A 381 -14.67 -30.81 -2.93
C SER A 381 -14.42 -31.84 -1.80
N MET A 382 -13.76 -31.43 -0.72
CA MET A 382 -13.51 -32.27 0.47
C MET A 382 -14.71 -32.26 1.40
N ASN A 383 -14.86 -33.33 2.20
CA ASN A 383 -15.85 -33.36 3.27
C ASN A 383 -15.26 -32.86 4.60
N ASP A 384 -16.10 -32.57 5.59
CA ASP A 384 -15.66 -32.07 6.90
C ASP A 384 -14.68 -33.04 7.59
N ALA A 385 -14.89 -34.34 7.45
CA ALA A 385 -13.98 -35.35 7.98
C ALA A 385 -12.57 -35.31 7.35
N GLU A 386 -12.45 -34.90 6.09
CA GLU A 386 -11.18 -34.69 5.39
C GLU A 386 -10.54 -33.35 5.79
N LEU A 387 -11.33 -32.30 5.92
CA LEU A 387 -10.87 -30.94 6.25
C LEU A 387 -10.41 -30.81 7.71
N ASP A 388 -11.14 -31.40 8.65
CA ASP A 388 -10.91 -31.31 10.10
C ASP A 388 -9.99 -32.42 10.64
N SER A 389 -9.50 -33.29 9.75
CA SER A 389 -8.57 -34.34 10.14
C SER A 389 -7.23 -33.74 10.55
N ARG A 390 -6.78 -34.09 11.77
CA ARG A 390 -5.45 -33.73 12.31
C ARG A 390 -4.28 -34.26 11.47
N ASP A 391 -4.54 -35.28 10.66
CA ASP A 391 -3.56 -35.94 9.78
C ASP A 391 -4.19 -36.11 8.39
N GLY A 392 -4.73 -35.02 7.82
CA GLY A 392 -5.42 -35.03 6.52
C GLY A 392 -4.62 -35.75 5.43
N ALA A 393 -3.29 -35.56 5.39
CA ALA A 393 -2.40 -36.23 4.44
C ALA A 393 -2.39 -37.76 4.55
N LYS A 394 -2.49 -38.32 5.76
CA LYS A 394 -2.53 -39.78 5.97
C LYS A 394 -3.86 -40.37 5.51
N LEU A 395 -4.95 -39.61 5.60
CA LEU A 395 -6.28 -40.05 5.19
C LEU A 395 -6.36 -40.24 3.66
N PHE A 396 -5.76 -39.32 2.90
CA PHE A 396 -5.63 -39.45 1.43
C PHE A 396 -4.67 -40.57 1.01
N SER A 397 -3.64 -40.87 1.83
CA SER A 397 -2.72 -41.98 1.58
C SER A 397 -3.35 -43.36 1.86
N LYS A 398 -4.22 -43.46 2.88
CA LYS A 398 -4.94 -44.70 3.24
C LYS A 398 -6.08 -45.03 2.28
N GLN A 399 -6.75 -44.03 1.72
CA GLN A 399 -7.89 -44.22 0.82
C GLN A 399 -7.70 -43.43 -0.49
N PRO A 400 -6.95 -43.98 -1.45
CA PRO A 400 -6.65 -43.32 -2.72
C PRO A 400 -7.88 -42.94 -3.54
N GLY A 401 -9.00 -43.66 -3.39
CA GLY A 401 -10.26 -43.34 -4.07
C GLY A 401 -10.81 -41.94 -3.75
N ARG A 402 -10.39 -41.34 -2.63
CA ARG A 402 -10.71 -39.94 -2.30
C ARG A 402 -10.01 -38.97 -3.25
N VAL A 403 -8.78 -39.27 -3.67
CA VAL A 403 -8.02 -38.44 -4.61
C VAL A 403 -8.71 -38.39 -5.97
N THR A 404 -9.18 -39.53 -6.46
CA THR A 404 -9.94 -39.62 -7.72
C THR A 404 -11.27 -38.88 -7.63
N ARG A 405 -11.99 -39.00 -6.50
CA ARG A 405 -13.24 -38.25 -6.25
C ARG A 405 -13.00 -36.74 -6.26
N LEU A 406 -11.95 -36.26 -5.58
CA LEU A 406 -11.60 -34.84 -5.53
C LEU A 406 -11.21 -34.30 -6.91
N ALA A 407 -10.41 -35.06 -7.66
CA ALA A 407 -10.00 -34.71 -9.01
C ALA A 407 -11.22 -34.52 -9.94
N GLN A 408 -12.17 -35.46 -9.89
CA GLN A 408 -13.42 -35.38 -10.65
C GLN A 408 -14.32 -34.22 -10.20
N GLY A 409 -14.49 -34.04 -8.89
CA GLY A 409 -15.36 -33.00 -8.32
C GLY A 409 -14.88 -31.57 -8.54
N SER A 410 -13.55 -31.37 -8.59
CA SER A 410 -12.94 -30.05 -8.81
C SER A 410 -12.46 -29.81 -10.24
N GLY A 411 -12.60 -30.81 -11.14
CA GLY A 411 -12.19 -30.71 -12.54
C GLY A 411 -10.67 -30.63 -12.75
N VAL A 412 -9.89 -31.14 -11.80
CA VAL A 412 -8.41 -31.13 -11.83
C VAL A 412 -7.85 -32.53 -12.03
N THR A 413 -6.54 -32.62 -12.29
CA THR A 413 -5.86 -33.92 -12.39
C THR A 413 -5.55 -34.50 -11.01
N GLU A 414 -5.47 -35.84 -10.90
CA GLU A 414 -5.07 -36.50 -9.64
C GLU A 414 -3.68 -36.04 -9.15
N LYS A 415 -2.80 -35.63 -10.07
CA LYS A 415 -1.49 -35.08 -9.76
C LYS A 415 -1.61 -33.78 -8.96
N GLU A 416 -2.51 -32.89 -9.37
CA GLU A 416 -2.72 -31.61 -8.68
C GLU A 416 -3.25 -31.81 -7.25
N VAL A 417 -4.11 -32.80 -7.04
CA VAL A 417 -4.60 -33.17 -5.70
C VAL A 417 -3.46 -33.73 -4.83
N LYS A 418 -2.60 -34.58 -5.39
CA LYS A 418 -1.41 -35.10 -4.69
C LYS A 418 -0.41 -33.98 -4.36
N ASP A 419 -0.24 -33.03 -5.27
CA ASP A 419 0.61 -31.85 -5.06
C ASP A 419 0.06 -30.96 -3.94
N LEU A 420 -1.26 -30.77 -3.85
CA LEU A 420 -1.91 -30.06 -2.72
C LEU A 420 -1.62 -30.76 -1.39
N VAL A 421 -1.81 -32.09 -1.32
CA VAL A 421 -1.54 -32.85 -0.10
C VAL A 421 -0.06 -32.79 0.31
N ALA A 422 0.85 -32.82 -0.66
CA ALA A 422 2.28 -32.66 -0.43
C ALA A 422 2.62 -31.25 0.08
N GLN A 423 2.00 -30.20 -0.47
CA GLN A 423 2.16 -28.82 -0.02
C GLN A 423 1.61 -28.63 1.40
N TYR A 424 0.43 -29.16 1.70
CA TYR A 424 -0.13 -29.18 3.06
C TYR A 424 0.82 -29.86 4.04
N THR A 425 1.39 -31.02 3.69
CA THR A 425 2.33 -31.74 4.57
C THR A 425 3.58 -30.91 4.89
N LYS A 426 4.12 -30.20 3.89
CA LYS A 426 5.25 -29.28 4.09
C LYS A 426 4.85 -28.10 4.99
N PHE A 427 3.68 -27.53 4.76
CA PHE A 427 3.17 -26.39 5.54
C PHE A 427 2.90 -26.79 7.00
N ALA A 428 2.23 -27.91 7.23
CA ALA A 428 2.00 -28.48 8.55
C ALA A 428 3.32 -28.77 9.29
N ALA A 429 4.35 -29.24 8.59
CA ALA A 429 5.68 -29.46 9.19
C ALA A 429 6.36 -28.14 9.63
N VAL A 430 6.19 -27.06 8.86
CA VAL A 430 6.68 -25.72 9.22
C VAL A 430 5.90 -25.17 10.41
N VAL A 431 4.57 -25.26 10.41
CA VAL A 431 3.71 -24.80 11.51
C VAL A 431 4.02 -25.56 12.80
N LYS A 432 4.22 -26.88 12.73
CA LYS A 432 4.62 -27.71 13.87
C LYS A 432 5.99 -27.32 14.44
N ARG A 433 6.95 -26.97 13.58
CA ARG A 433 8.26 -26.43 14.01
C ARG A 433 8.11 -25.04 14.65
N MET A 434 7.25 -24.19 14.11
CA MET A 434 7.01 -22.83 14.63
C MET A 434 6.26 -22.84 15.97
N GLY A 435 5.27 -23.72 16.13
CA GLY A 435 4.57 -23.96 17.40
C GLY A 435 5.50 -24.51 18.49
N GLY A 436 6.45 -25.39 18.11
CA GLY A 436 7.50 -25.87 19.01
C GLY A 436 8.50 -24.79 19.45
N ILE A 437 8.80 -23.82 18.57
CA ILE A 437 9.71 -22.71 18.88
C ILE A 437 9.02 -21.67 19.77
N LYS A 438 7.73 -21.37 19.58
CA LYS A 438 7.02 -20.39 20.44
C LYS A 438 6.67 -20.93 21.83
N GLY A 439 6.68 -22.25 22.03
CA GLY A 439 6.68 -22.88 23.35
C GLY A 439 7.92 -22.54 24.19
N LEU A 440 9.04 -22.16 23.55
CA LEU A 440 10.21 -21.59 24.24
C LEU A 440 10.07 -20.08 24.52
N PHE A 441 9.12 -19.38 23.90
CA PHE A 441 8.99 -17.92 23.97
C PHE A 441 7.72 -17.42 24.68
N LYS A 442 6.90 -18.31 25.27
CA LYS A 442 5.74 -17.90 26.07
C LYS A 442 5.81 -18.48 27.49
N GLY A 443 6.55 -17.77 28.32
CA GLY A 443 6.56 -17.90 29.78
C GLY A 443 7.49 -16.81 30.29
N GLY A 444 6.93 -15.76 30.91
CA GLY A 444 7.68 -14.64 31.49
C GLY A 444 8.49 -15.03 32.72
N ASP A 445 9.23 -16.14 32.66
CA ASP A 445 10.06 -16.63 33.76
C ASP A 445 11.40 -17.12 33.21
N MET A 446 12.13 -16.22 32.55
CA MET A 446 13.51 -16.44 32.11
C MET A 446 14.50 -16.19 33.25
N THR A 447 14.16 -16.56 34.50
CA THR A 447 15.09 -16.38 35.64
C THR A 447 15.24 -17.57 36.58
N LYS A 448 14.51 -18.68 36.42
CA LYS A 448 14.72 -19.86 37.27
C LYS A 448 14.83 -21.15 36.47
N ASN A 449 16.03 -21.73 36.50
CA ASN A 449 16.42 -23.06 36.05
C ASN A 449 16.68 -23.26 34.55
N VAL A 450 17.66 -22.52 34.02
CA VAL A 450 18.39 -22.96 32.83
C VAL A 450 19.34 -24.09 33.25
N ASN A 451 19.04 -25.32 32.85
CA ASN A 451 19.88 -26.49 33.10
C ASN A 451 21.23 -26.34 32.36
N GLN A 452 22.32 -26.46 33.10
CA GLN A 452 23.70 -26.21 32.63
C GLN A 452 24.09 -27.04 31.39
N THR A 453 23.47 -28.22 31.23
CA THR A 453 23.64 -29.14 30.10
C THR A 453 22.97 -28.68 28.80
N GLN A 454 21.89 -27.87 28.86
CA GLN A 454 21.25 -27.32 27.66
C GLN A 454 22.01 -26.12 27.11
N MET A 455 22.58 -25.27 27.98
CA MET A 455 23.49 -24.19 27.57
C MET A 455 24.78 -24.72 26.94
N ALA A 456 25.32 -25.84 27.43
CA ALA A 456 26.49 -26.48 26.83
C ALA A 456 26.21 -26.97 25.40
N LYS A 457 25.03 -27.56 25.16
CA LYS A 457 24.61 -27.99 23.80
C LYS A 457 24.35 -26.81 22.86
N LEU A 458 23.75 -25.73 23.37
CA LEU A 458 23.51 -24.51 22.60
C LEU A 458 24.83 -23.84 22.18
N ASN A 459 25.81 -23.77 23.09
CA ASN A 459 27.15 -23.25 22.78
C ASN A 459 27.89 -24.11 21.75
N GLN A 460 27.77 -25.43 21.83
CA GLN A 460 28.36 -26.33 20.82
C GLN A 460 27.73 -26.18 19.44
N GLN A 461 26.42 -25.91 19.36
CA GLN A 461 25.74 -25.67 18.09
C GLN A 461 26.07 -24.27 17.52
N MET A 462 26.17 -23.25 18.37
CA MET A 462 26.56 -21.90 17.95
C MET A 462 28.00 -21.86 17.40
N ALA A 463 28.93 -22.58 18.06
CA ALA A 463 30.32 -22.69 17.60
C ALA A 463 30.44 -23.39 16.24
N LYS A 464 29.49 -24.27 15.88
CA LYS A 464 29.46 -24.94 14.56
C LYS A 464 28.82 -24.10 13.45
N MET A 465 28.05 -23.07 13.80
CA MET A 465 27.41 -22.17 12.83
C MET A 465 28.21 -20.89 12.55
N MET A 466 29.26 -20.62 13.33
CA MET A 466 30.14 -19.46 13.10
C MET A 466 31.31 -19.83 12.18
N ASP A 467 31.65 -18.91 11.28
CA ASP A 467 32.79 -19.03 10.37
C ASP A 467 34.10 -19.19 11.17
N PRO A 468 34.97 -20.17 10.84
CA PRO A 468 36.22 -20.44 11.56
C PRO A 468 37.13 -19.22 11.71
N ARG A 469 37.08 -18.25 10.78
CA ARG A 469 37.88 -17.02 10.84
C ARG A 469 37.38 -16.04 11.90
N VAL A 470 36.06 -15.95 12.06
CA VAL A 470 35.42 -15.10 13.08
C VAL A 470 35.65 -15.68 14.47
N LEU A 471 35.61 -17.01 14.61
CA LEU A 471 35.90 -17.70 15.86
C LEU A 471 37.34 -17.45 16.34
N HIS A 472 38.29 -17.39 15.40
CA HIS A 472 39.69 -17.13 15.72
C HIS A 472 39.95 -15.66 16.10
N GLN A 473 39.25 -14.73 15.44
CA GLN A 473 39.31 -13.29 15.72
C GLN A 473 38.69 -12.92 17.07
N MET A 474 37.74 -13.73 17.55
CA MET A 474 37.10 -13.59 18.87
C MET A 474 37.83 -14.35 20.00
N GLY A 475 39.03 -14.91 19.77
CA GLY A 475 39.81 -15.58 20.82
C GLY A 475 39.39 -17.03 21.10
N GLY A 476 38.76 -17.70 20.14
CA GLY A 476 38.35 -19.09 20.24
C GLY A 476 37.21 -19.33 21.24
N MET A 477 37.05 -20.58 21.69
CA MET A 477 35.95 -20.99 22.57
C MET A 477 35.91 -20.20 23.89
N ASN A 478 37.08 -19.78 24.39
CA ASN A 478 37.21 -19.00 25.62
C ASN A 478 36.73 -17.55 25.48
N GLY A 479 36.95 -16.91 24.32
CA GLY A 479 36.48 -15.54 24.09
C GLY A 479 34.96 -15.46 23.91
N LEU A 480 34.35 -16.48 23.31
CA LEU A 480 32.89 -16.63 23.21
C LEU A 480 32.25 -16.84 24.60
N GLN A 481 32.94 -17.56 25.49
CA GLN A 481 32.51 -17.78 26.87
C GLN A 481 32.63 -16.52 27.74
N ASN A 482 33.66 -15.70 27.54
CA ASN A 482 33.81 -14.40 28.20
C ASN A 482 32.76 -13.38 27.71
N MET A 483 32.47 -13.36 26.41
CA MET A 483 31.42 -12.51 25.84
C MET A 483 30.04 -12.88 26.37
N MET A 484 29.73 -14.18 26.49
CA MET A 484 28.47 -14.64 27.11
C MET A 484 28.37 -14.24 28.58
N LYS A 485 29.45 -14.35 29.36
CA LYS A 485 29.49 -13.87 30.76
C LYS A 485 29.20 -12.36 30.85
N GLN A 486 29.74 -11.58 29.91
CA GLN A 486 29.53 -10.14 29.86
C GLN A 486 28.09 -9.77 29.45
N LEU A 487 27.50 -10.51 28.50
CA LEU A 487 26.08 -10.37 28.12
C LEU A 487 25.13 -10.75 29.27
N GLN A 488 25.48 -11.79 30.03
CA GLN A 488 24.68 -12.25 31.17
C GLN A 488 24.77 -11.27 32.36
N GLN A 489 25.93 -10.65 32.57
CA GLN A 489 26.08 -9.57 33.56
C GLN A 489 25.42 -8.26 33.12
N GLY A 490 25.47 -7.92 31.83
CA GLY A 490 24.81 -6.74 31.27
C GLY A 490 23.29 -6.80 31.30
N ALA A 491 22.70 -8.00 31.15
CA ALA A 491 21.25 -8.20 31.25
C ALA A 491 20.72 -8.10 32.70
N ALA A 492 21.55 -8.42 33.71
CA ALA A 492 21.16 -8.31 35.13
C ALA A 492 21.24 -6.86 35.66
N GLY A 493 22.13 -6.01 35.12
CA GLY A 493 22.30 -4.62 35.57
C GLY A 493 21.30 -3.60 35.02
N GLY A 494 20.62 -3.92 33.91
CA GLY A 494 19.72 -2.97 33.21
C GLY A 494 18.27 -2.94 33.70
N LEU A 495 17.83 -3.93 34.48
CA LEU A 495 16.44 -4.07 34.92
C LEU A 495 16.17 -3.53 36.33
N GLY A 496 17.21 -3.24 37.13
CA GLY A 496 17.06 -2.66 38.47
C GLY A 496 16.82 -1.15 38.47
N ASN A 497 17.24 -0.42 37.43
CA ASN A 497 17.26 1.05 37.44
C ASN A 497 16.09 1.73 36.72
N LEU A 498 15.12 0.95 36.23
CA LEU A 498 13.92 1.45 35.53
C LEU A 498 12.62 1.22 36.31
N MET A 499 12.67 0.57 37.47
CA MET A 499 11.52 0.34 38.38
C MET A 499 11.58 1.12 39.71
N GLY A 500 12.44 2.14 39.83
CA GLY A 500 12.55 2.97 41.04
C GLY A 500 11.90 4.37 40.96
N GLY A 501 11.29 4.74 39.83
CA GLY A 501 10.95 6.15 39.54
C GLY A 501 9.52 6.61 39.77
N PHE A 502 8.56 5.72 40.09
CA PHE A 502 7.16 6.12 40.31
C PHE A 502 6.57 5.38 41.52
N GLY A 503 6.61 6.03 42.68
CA GLY A 503 6.13 5.45 43.93
C GLY A 503 6.19 6.34 45.19
N GLY A 504 5.76 7.61 45.09
CA GLY A 504 5.05 8.38 46.14
C GLY A 504 5.73 8.76 47.47
N LYS A 505 5.70 10.07 47.81
CA LYS A 505 4.76 10.70 48.79
C LYS A 505 5.31 12.03 49.33
N SER A 506 4.61 13.13 49.00
CA SER A 506 4.22 14.25 49.88
C SER A 506 3.65 15.37 49.03
#